data_AF-A0A1G9RMA8-F1
#
_entry.id   AF-A0A1G9RMA8-F1
#
_cell.length_a   1.000
_cell.length_b   1.000
_cell.length_c   1.000
_cell.angle_alpha   90.00
_cell.angle_beta   90.00
_cell.angle_gamma   90.00
#
_symmetry.space_group_name_H-M   'P 1'
#
loop_
_entity.id
_entity.type
_entity.pdbx_description
1 polymer ?
#
loop_
_entity_poly.entity_id
_entity_poly.type
_entity_poly.pdbx_seq_one_letter_code
_entity_poly.pdbx_strand_id
1 'polypeptide(L)' 'MKTANIERDPRVAVAISSPDDPTHYVQVRGRVVDVTTKGAAEHIEQLSLKYTGKPYPWYGGRDQERVIFVIEPASFSGTR' A
#
# COMPACT_ATOMS: atom_id res chain seq x y z
N MET A 1 -2.02 9.25 -11.58
CA MET A 1 -0.56 9.04 -11.76
C MET A 1 -0.11 7.64 -11.31
N LYS A 2 -0.29 7.23 -10.03
CA LYS A 2 0.14 5.90 -9.58
C LYS A 2 -0.65 4.75 -10.22
N THR A 3 -1.97 4.86 -10.34
CA THR A 3 -2.82 3.86 -11.02
C THR A 3 -2.41 3.66 -12.47
N ALA A 4 -2.26 4.75 -13.24
CA ALA A 4 -1.78 4.70 -14.62
C ALA A 4 -0.37 4.06 -14.78
N ASN A 5 0.53 4.25 -13.81
CA ASN A 5 1.84 3.59 -13.82
C ASN A 5 1.70 2.07 -13.62
N ILE A 6 0.82 1.64 -12.70
CA ILE A 6 0.57 0.23 -12.39
C ILE A 6 -0.15 -0.46 -13.55
N GLU A 7 -1.09 0.21 -14.21
CA GLU A 7 -1.75 -0.27 -15.43
C GLU A 7 -0.75 -0.49 -16.56
N ARG A 8 0.25 0.39 -16.70
CA ARG A 8 1.30 0.26 -17.70
C ARG A 8 2.30 -0.85 -17.37
N ASP A 9 2.71 -0.97 -16.11
CA ASP A 9 3.65 -1.99 -15.63
C ASP A 9 3.30 -2.39 -14.19
N PRO A 10 2.79 -3.62 -13.97
CA PRO A 10 2.33 -4.04 -12.65
C PRO A 10 3.48 -4.45 -11.72
N ARG A 11 4.74 -4.42 -12.17
CA ARG A 11 5.89 -4.77 -11.32
C ARG A 11 6.08 -3.71 -10.26
N VAL A 12 6.13 -4.14 -8.99
CA VAL A 12 6.24 -3.25 -7.84
C VAL A 12 7.29 -3.75 -6.85
N ALA A 13 7.83 -2.81 -6.07
CA ALA A 13 8.67 -3.09 -4.92
C ALA A 13 8.13 -2.30 -3.72
N VAL A 14 8.01 -2.98 -2.57
CA VAL A 14 7.63 -2.40 -1.29
C VAL A 14 8.81 -2.56 -0.33
N ALA A 15 9.28 -1.45 0.24
CA ALA A 15 10.32 -1.46 1.26
C ALA A 15 9.71 -1.06 2.61
N ILE A 16 10.05 -1.82 3.65
CA ILE A 16 9.63 -1.59 5.03
C ILE A 16 10.92 -1.44 5.84
N SER A 17 11.23 -0.21 6.23
CA SER A 17 12.40 0.12 7.05
C SER A 17 12.04 0.13 8.53
N SER A 18 13.00 -0.24 9.37
CA SER A 18 12.89 -0.09 10.82
C SER A 18 12.78 1.41 11.16
N PRO A 19 11.90 1.79 12.10
CA PRO A 19 11.78 3.17 12.55
C PRO A 19 13.03 3.64 13.32
N ASP A 20 13.72 2.73 14.01
CA ASP A 20 14.88 3.05 14.87
C ASP A 20 16.21 3.04 14.08
N ASP A 21 16.26 2.28 13.00
CA ASP A 21 17.42 2.20 12.09
C ASP A 21 16.96 2.04 10.63
N PRO A 22 16.88 3.14 9.85
CA PRO A 22 16.42 3.10 8.47
C PRO A 22 17.29 2.25 7.54
N THR A 23 18.54 1.95 7.93
CA THR A 23 19.42 1.06 7.16
C THR A 23 19.01 -0.39 7.32
N HIS A 24 18.28 -0.73 8.38
CA HIS A 24 17.65 -2.02 8.57
C HIS A 24 16.29 -2.06 7.86
N TYR A 25 16.15 -2.86 6.81
CA TYR A 25 14.91 -2.97 6.06
C TYR A 25 14.64 -4.37 5.49
N VAL A 26 13.37 -4.63 5.22
CA VAL A 26 12.90 -5.73 4.39
C VAL A 26 12.26 -5.14 3.14
N GLN A 27 12.57 -5.71 1.97
CA GLN A 27 11.92 -5.39 0.72
C GLN A 27 11.21 -6.61 0.14
N VAL A 28 10.05 -6.35 -0.46
CA VAL A 28 9.24 -7.31 -1.21
C VAL A 28 9.17 -6.83 -2.65
N ARG A 29 9.55 -7.67 -3.60
CA ARG A 29 9.29 -7.44 -5.03
C ARG A 29 8.17 -8.36 -5.48
N GLY A 30 7.31 -7.87 -6.35
CA GLY A 30 6.14 -8.62 -6.80
C GLY A 30 5.45 -7.97 -7.98
N ARG A 31 4.21 -8.42 -8.23
CA ARG A 31 3.35 -7.84 -9.25
C ARG A 31 1.97 -7.55 -8.66
N VAL A 32 1.36 -6.46 -9.10
CA VAL A 32 -0.05 -6.21 -8.83
C VAL A 32 -0.88 -7.22 -9.63
N VAL A 33 -1.71 -8.00 -8.92
CA VAL A 33 -2.57 -9.04 -9.49
C VAL A 33 -4.04 -8.68 -9.44
N ASP A 34 -4.42 -7.71 -8.62
CA ASP A 34 -5.78 -7.17 -8.57
C ASP A 34 -5.78 -5.68 -8.19
N VAL A 35 -6.76 -4.96 -8.73
CA VAL A 35 -7.01 -3.54 -8.48
C VAL A 35 -8.51 -3.36 -8.29
N THR A 36 -8.93 -2.93 -7.10
CA THR A 36 -10.36 -2.83 -6.79
C THR A 36 -10.69 -1.58 -5.99
N THR A 37 -11.85 -1.00 -6.30
CA THR A 37 -12.46 0.09 -5.53
C THR A 37 -13.47 -0.44 -4.51
N LYS A 38 -13.91 -1.69 -4.68
CA LYS A 38 -14.87 -2.34 -3.79
C LYS A 38 -14.25 -2.55 -2.42
N GLY A 39 -14.88 -1.99 -1.38
CA GLY A 39 -14.39 -2.09 0.01
C GLY A 39 -13.21 -1.18 0.33
N ALA A 40 -12.75 -0.36 -0.61
CA ALA A 40 -11.54 0.44 -0.44
C ALA A 40 -11.71 1.60 0.56
N ALA A 41 -12.93 2.14 0.66
CA ALA A 41 -13.30 3.17 1.64
C ALA A 41 -13.27 2.62 3.08
N GLU A 42 -13.83 1.42 3.28
CA GLU A 42 -13.84 0.73 4.56
C GLU A 42 -12.44 0.28 4.95
N HIS A 43 -11.65 -0.17 3.98
CA HIS A 43 -10.28 -0.60 4.21
C HIS A 43 -9.38 0.53 4.69
N ILE A 44 -9.49 1.74 4.13
CA ILE A 44 -8.70 2.89 4.61
C ILE A 44 -9.11 3.31 6.03
N GLU A 45 -10.39 3.20 6.38
CA GLU A 45 -10.86 3.41 7.76
C GLU A 45 -10.22 2.42 8.74
N GLN A 46 -10.21 1.13 8.38
CA GLN A 46 -9.55 0.08 9.18
C GLN A 46 -8.05 0.35 9.35
N LEU A 47 -7.35 0.75 8.28
CA LEU A 47 -5.94 1.12 8.36
C LEU A 47 -5.72 2.34 9.28
N SER A 48 -6.56 3.37 9.16
CA SER A 48 -6.44 4.56 10.02
C SER A 48 -6.58 4.20 11.50
N LEU A 49 -7.57 3.39 11.84
CA LEU A 49 -7.76 2.90 13.21
C LEU A 49 -6.55 2.08 13.68
N LYS A 50 -6.05 1.16 12.84
CA LYS A 50 -4.89 0.31 13.17
C LYS A 50 -3.63 1.12 13.46
N TYR A 51 -3.34 2.14 12.65
CA TYR A 51 -2.05 2.85 12.72
C TYR A 51 -2.08 4.14 13.53
N THR A 52 -3.25 4.75 13.71
CA THR A 52 -3.38 6.06 14.39
C THR A 52 -4.41 6.07 15.52
N GLY A 53 -5.20 5.00 15.67
CA GLY A 53 -6.27 4.91 16.66
C GLY A 53 -7.46 5.83 16.39
N LYS A 54 -7.55 6.45 15.20
CA LYS A 54 -8.56 7.46 14.86
C LYS A 54 -9.22 7.16 13.51
N PRO A 55 -10.48 7.57 13.30
CA PRO A 55 -11.12 7.53 11.99
C PRO A 55 -10.27 8.21 10.92
N TYR A 56 -10.38 7.75 9.68
CA TYR A 56 -9.62 8.34 8.59
C TYR A 56 -10.03 9.81 8.39
N PRO A 57 -9.08 10.76 8.29
CA PRO A 57 -9.41 12.18 8.18
C PRO A 57 -10.11 12.59 6.87
N TRP A 58 -10.20 11.70 5.88
CA TRP A 58 -10.79 11.97 4.56
C TRP A 58 -10.21 13.21 3.88
N TYR A 59 -8.87 13.30 3.84
CA TYR A 59 -8.18 14.37 3.14
C TYR A 59 -8.71 14.50 1.70
N GLY A 60 -9.26 15.68 1.38
CA GLY A 60 -9.81 15.99 0.07
C GLY A 60 -11.22 15.44 -0.22
N GLY A 61 -11.97 15.02 0.81
CA GLY A 61 -13.40 14.69 0.69
C GLY A 61 -13.71 13.20 0.67
N ARG A 62 -14.99 12.87 0.92
CA ARG A 62 -15.54 11.49 0.88
C ARG A 62 -15.94 11.04 -0.52
N ASP A 63 -16.01 11.96 -1.45
CA ASP A 63 -16.25 11.75 -2.88
C ASP A 63 -15.02 11.20 -3.61
N GLN A 64 -13.86 11.15 -2.96
CA GLN A 64 -12.67 10.54 -3.53
C GLN A 64 -12.80 9.02 -3.65
N GLU A 65 -12.48 8.51 -4.84
CA GLU A 65 -12.37 7.08 -5.07
C GLU A 65 -11.11 6.51 -4.42
N ARG A 66 -11.27 5.47 -3.62
CA ARG A 66 -10.19 4.71 -3.00
C ARG A 66 -9.94 3.45 -3.80
N VAL A 67 -8.67 3.04 -3.86
CA VAL A 67 -8.23 1.88 -4.64
C VAL A 67 -7.37 1.00 -3.75
N ILE A 68 -7.66 -0.30 -3.74
CA ILE A 68 -6.82 -1.34 -3.17
C ILE A 68 -6.01 -1.98 -4.29
N PHE A 69 -4.71 -2.15 -4.05
CA PHE A 69 -3.84 -2.94 -4.91
C PHE A 69 -3.46 -4.23 -4.18
N VAL A 70 -3.68 -5.38 -4.81
CA VAL A 70 -3.24 -6.68 -4.29
C VAL A 70 -1.93 -7.05 -4.98
N ILE A 71 -0.90 -7.30 -4.17
CA ILE A 71 0.45 -7.61 -4.66
C ILE A 71 0.73 -9.09 -4.38
N GLU A 72 1.00 -9.85 -5.44
CA GLU A 72 1.56 -11.19 -5.33
C GLU A 72 3.09 -11.07 -5.15
N PRO A 73 3.65 -11.56 -4.03
CA PRO A 73 5.08 -11.47 -3.78
C PRO A 73 5.85 -12.48 -4.64
N ALA A 74 6.94 -12.02 -5.26
CA ALA A 74 7.86 -12.85 -6.05
C ALA A 74 9.17 -13.13 -5.32
N SER A 75 9.66 -12.17 -4.52
CA SER A 75 10.90 -12.35 -3.75
C SER A 75 10.96 -11.43 -2.54
N PHE A 76 11.64 -11.89 -1.49
CA PHE A 76 11.94 -11.15 -0.27
C PHE A 76 13.45 -10.97 -0.15
N SER A 77 13.89 -9.80 0.28
CA SER A 77 15.30 -9.54 0.62
C SER A 77 15.38 -8.45 1.67
N GLY A 78 16.51 -8.30 2.33
CA GLY A 78 16.68 -7.29 3.37
C GLY A 78 18.11 -7.27 3.85
N THR A 79 18.42 -6.27 4.67
CA THR A 79 19.68 -6.23 5.41
C THR A 79 19.66 -7.28 6.51
N ARG A 80 20.80 -7.96 6.67
CA ARG A 80 20.98 -9.07 7.61
C ARG A 80 21.08 -8.59 9.05
#